data_AF-A0A964KF70-F1
#
_entry.id   AF-A0A964KF70-F1
#
_cell.length_a   1.000
_cell.length_b   1.000
_cell.length_c   1.000
_cell.angle_alpha   90.00
_cell.angle_beta   90.00
_cell.angle_gamma   90.00
#
_symmetry.space_group_name_H-M   'P 1'
#
loop_
_entity.id
_entity.type
_entity.pdbx_description
1 polymer ?
#
loop_
_entity_poly.entity_id
_entity_poly.type
_entity_poly.pdbx_seq_one_letter_code
_entity_poly.pdbx_strand_id
1 'polypeptide(L)'
;MTAKLFALVAEKRSARSSTEITSVEGCVFMIGVPPFFRAFANLRTAEERLRSTPHALRGLLRVVRRSRKASTLSWDFAHWRTDLAIDEIAIATLLHDLAEMLVWCFARVLAQQIEALLRKNPSMRSRAAQLAVLKFELHDLQLALFKRWALPELLTAMMDSVNAAKHKRTPRSE
;
A
#
# COMPACT_ATOMS: atom_id res chain seq x y z
N MET A 1 1.81 -0.84 9.59
CA MET A 1 2.50 0.15 10.44
C MET A 1 2.84 1.40 9.66
N THR A 2 3.68 1.30 8.62
CA THR A 2 4.17 2.41 7.77
C THR A 2 3.10 3.44 7.38
N ALA A 3 2.03 3.04 6.69
CA ALA A 3 0.97 3.97 6.29
C ALA A 3 0.29 4.68 7.48
N LYS A 4 0.09 3.97 8.60
CA LYS A 4 -0.50 4.56 9.81
C LYS A 4 0.44 5.56 10.48
N LEU A 5 1.75 5.34 10.40
CA LEU A 5 2.74 6.29 10.89
C LEU A 5 2.74 7.57 10.07
N PHE A 6 2.76 7.47 8.74
CA PHE A 6 2.62 8.65 7.87
C PHE A 6 1.31 9.39 8.11
N ALA A 7 0.18 8.68 8.25
CA ALA A 7 -1.10 9.31 8.57
C ALA A 7 -1.08 10.06 9.91
N LEU A 8 -0.49 9.47 10.95
CA LEU A 8 -0.35 10.10 12.27
C LEU A 8 0.53 11.36 12.23
N VAL A 9 1.61 11.31 11.42
CA VAL A 9 2.47 12.46 11.14
C VAL A 9 1.68 13.56 10.43
N ALA A 10 0.90 13.20 9.42
CA ALA A 10 0.11 14.16 8.66
C ALA A 10 -0.95 14.85 9.54
N GLU A 11 -1.62 14.12 10.44
CA GLU A 11 -2.56 14.68 11.42
C GLU A 11 -1.90 15.68 12.38
N LYS A 12 -0.62 15.47 12.73
CA LYS A 12 0.14 16.33 13.63
C LYS A 12 0.85 17.49 12.92
N ARG A 13 0.86 17.49 11.58
CA ARG A 13 1.56 18.50 10.79
C ARG A 13 0.83 19.84 10.93
N SER A 14 1.52 20.83 11.49
CA SER A 14 1.06 22.22 11.44
C SER A 14 1.24 22.78 10.03
N ALA A 15 0.32 23.63 9.57
CA ALA A 15 0.37 24.28 8.25
C ALA A 15 1.67 25.08 7.96
N ARG A 16 2.49 25.34 8.98
CA ARG A 16 3.78 26.03 8.88
C ARG A 16 4.99 25.13 8.60
N SER A 17 4.85 23.80 8.64
CA SER A 17 5.98 22.89 8.38
C SER A 17 6.09 22.56 6.89
N SER A 18 7.02 23.22 6.20
CA SER A 18 7.21 23.12 4.74
C SER A 18 7.81 21.79 4.29
N THR A 19 8.58 21.10 5.13
CA THR A 19 9.27 19.87 4.72
C THR A 19 8.36 18.66 4.78
N GLU A 20 8.14 18.02 3.64
CA GLU A 20 7.43 16.75 3.54
C GLU A 20 8.31 15.62 4.12
N ILE A 21 7.74 14.81 5.02
CA ILE A 21 8.45 13.69 5.63
C ILE A 21 8.12 12.43 4.84
N THR A 22 9.15 11.85 4.22
CA THR A 22 9.04 10.72 3.29
C THR A 22 9.65 9.44 3.85
N SER A 23 10.36 9.51 4.98
CA SER A 23 10.98 8.37 5.66
C SER A 23 10.30 8.00 6.97
N VAL A 24 10.45 6.73 7.39
CA VAL A 24 9.91 6.22 8.65
C VAL A 24 10.65 6.85 9.83
N GLU A 25 11.97 6.99 9.72
CA GLU A 25 12.86 7.63 10.68
C GLU A 25 12.45 9.08 10.90
N GLY A 26 12.25 9.84 9.81
CA GLY A 26 11.78 11.22 9.87
C GLY A 26 10.42 11.34 10.57
N CYS A 27 9.52 10.37 10.35
CA CYS A 27 8.23 10.33 11.03
C CYS A 27 8.39 10.13 12.55
N VAL A 28 9.26 9.20 12.95
CA VAL A 28 9.54 8.93 14.37
C VAL A 28 10.23 10.13 15.01
N PHE A 29 11.17 10.79 14.32
CA PHE A 29 11.83 12.01 14.81
C PHE A 29 10.83 13.14 15.03
N MET A 30 9.90 13.37 14.10
CA MET A 30 8.90 14.44 14.24
C MET A 30 7.90 14.17 15.37
N ILE A 31 7.47 12.92 15.53
CA ILE A 31 6.52 12.54 16.60
C ILE A 31 7.22 12.44 17.97
N GLY A 32 8.50 12.06 17.99
CA GLY A 32 9.24 11.67 19.17
C GLY A 32 9.09 10.17 19.50
N VAL A 33 10.15 9.57 20.04
CA VAL A 33 10.22 8.13 20.34
C VAL A 33 9.17 7.69 21.39
N PRO A 34 9.04 8.33 22.58
CA PRO A 34 8.02 7.90 23.54
C PRO A 34 6.57 8.09 23.03
N PRO A 35 6.19 9.21 22.39
CA PRO A 35 4.87 9.34 21.76
C PRO A 35 4.60 8.30 20.66
N PHE A 36 5.61 7.91 19.88
CA PHE A 36 5.51 6.82 18.92
C PHE A 36 5.11 5.51 19.61
N PHE A 37 5.86 5.06 20.62
CA PHE A 37 5.52 3.81 21.32
C PHE A 37 4.12 3.87 21.96
N ARG A 38 3.73 5.01 22.54
CA ARG A 38 2.37 5.17 23.09
C ARG A 38 1.28 5.05 22.03
N ALA A 39 1.47 5.67 20.86
CA ALA A 39 0.50 5.63 19.77
C ALA A 39 0.36 4.23 19.13
N PHE A 40 1.42 3.41 19.21
CA PHE A 40 1.49 2.11 18.55
C PHE A 40 1.46 0.90 19.51
N ALA A 41 1.41 1.11 20.83
CA ALA A 41 1.46 0.04 21.84
C ALA A 41 0.28 -0.96 21.76
N ASN A 42 -0.95 -0.45 21.59
CA ASN A 42 -2.17 -1.25 21.71
C ASN A 42 -2.88 -1.45 20.37
N LEU A 43 -2.12 -1.65 19.29
CA LEU A 43 -2.72 -1.90 17.99
C LEU A 43 -3.20 -3.34 17.87
N ARG A 44 -4.49 -3.50 17.61
CA ARG A 44 -5.07 -4.80 17.24
C ARG A 44 -4.37 -5.34 16.00
N THR A 45 -3.84 -6.55 16.09
CA THR A 45 -3.11 -7.20 15.00
C THR A 45 -4.05 -7.68 13.91
N ALA A 46 -3.52 -7.94 12.71
CA ALA A 46 -4.34 -8.47 11.62
C ALA A 46 -4.79 -9.90 11.95
N GLU A 47 -3.93 -10.68 12.60
CA GLU A 47 -4.18 -12.02 13.11
C GLU A 47 -5.34 -12.04 14.12
N GLU A 48 -5.36 -11.10 15.07
CA GLU A 48 -6.47 -10.93 16.02
C GLU A 48 -7.77 -10.51 15.34
N ARG A 49 -7.70 -9.65 14.32
CA ARG A 49 -8.88 -9.26 13.53
C ARG A 49 -9.41 -10.44 12.72
N LEU A 50 -8.51 -11.25 12.17
CA LEU A 50 -8.84 -12.28 11.21
C LEU A 50 -8.99 -13.70 11.80
N ARG A 51 -8.89 -13.84 13.13
CA ARG A 51 -8.92 -15.10 13.89
C ARG A 51 -10.06 -16.05 13.47
N SER A 52 -11.26 -15.52 13.25
CA SER A 52 -12.45 -16.32 12.90
C SER A 52 -12.52 -16.76 11.43
N THR A 53 -11.57 -16.36 10.58
CA THR A 53 -11.68 -16.61 9.13
C THR A 53 -10.28 -16.81 8.52
N PRO A 54 -9.65 -17.97 8.79
CA PRO A 54 -8.26 -18.26 8.43
C PRO A 54 -7.93 -18.10 6.94
N HIS A 55 -8.89 -18.35 6.06
CA HIS A 55 -8.72 -18.16 4.61
C HIS A 55 -8.38 -16.71 4.24
N ALA A 56 -9.06 -15.73 4.84
CA ALA A 56 -8.77 -14.32 4.59
C ALA A 56 -7.44 -13.88 5.20
N LEU A 57 -7.01 -14.47 6.32
CA LEU A 57 -5.68 -14.25 6.87
C LEU A 57 -4.59 -14.75 5.90
N ARG A 58 -4.77 -15.94 5.32
CA ARG A 58 -3.85 -16.46 4.29
C ARG A 58 -3.79 -15.56 3.07
N GLY A 59 -4.93 -15.04 2.61
CA GLY A 59 -5.01 -14.06 1.53
C GLY A 59 -4.21 -12.80 1.85
N LEU A 60 -4.45 -12.20 3.01
CA LEU A 60 -3.71 -11.03 3.49
C LEU A 60 -2.20 -11.29 3.54
N LEU A 61 -1.77 -12.38 4.17
CA LEU A 61 -0.34 -12.70 4.32
C LEU A 61 0.35 -12.90 2.98
N ARG A 62 -0.36 -13.42 1.96
CA ARG A 62 0.16 -13.53 0.59
C ARG A 62 0.46 -12.15 0.01
N VAL A 63 -0.46 -11.19 0.18
CA VAL A 63 -0.28 -9.81 -0.29
C VAL A 63 0.87 -9.15 0.46
N VAL A 64 0.92 -9.25 1.79
CA VAL A 64 2.01 -8.71 2.63
C VAL A 64 3.36 -9.25 2.19
N ARG A 65 3.47 -10.56 1.96
CA ARG A 65 4.72 -11.19 1.49
C ARG A 65 5.12 -10.65 0.12
N ARG A 66 4.17 -10.51 -0.81
CA ARG A 66 4.41 -9.95 -2.15
C ARG A 66 4.94 -8.52 -2.06
N SER A 67 4.28 -7.66 -1.31
CA SER A 67 4.67 -6.24 -1.21
C SER A 67 6.02 -6.05 -0.51
N ARG A 68 6.32 -6.84 0.52
CA ARG A 68 7.67 -6.84 1.15
C ARG A 68 8.75 -7.27 0.16
N LYS A 69 8.53 -8.38 -0.56
CA LYS A 69 9.51 -8.86 -1.53
C LYS A 69 9.72 -7.85 -2.66
N ALA A 70 8.64 -7.24 -3.17
CA ALA A 70 8.72 -6.18 -4.17
C ALA A 70 9.50 -4.97 -3.65
N SER A 71 9.24 -4.53 -2.43
CA SER A 71 9.94 -3.42 -1.78
C SER A 71 11.44 -3.66 -1.68
N THR A 72 11.87 -4.84 -1.23
CA THR A 72 13.29 -5.21 -1.21
C THR A 72 13.92 -5.18 -2.59
N LEU A 73 13.25 -5.74 -3.61
CA LEU A 73 13.77 -5.71 -4.98
C LEU A 73 13.86 -4.29 -5.55
N SER A 74 12.86 -3.44 -5.28
CA SER A 74 12.88 -2.04 -5.69
C SER A 74 14.03 -1.29 -5.03
N TRP A 75 14.29 -1.57 -3.74
CA TRP A 75 15.43 -1.02 -3.03
C TRP A 75 16.75 -1.44 -3.67
N ASP A 76 16.94 -2.74 -3.93
CA ASP A 76 18.15 -3.28 -4.56
C ASP A 76 18.40 -2.64 -5.93
N PHE A 77 17.35 -2.49 -6.74
CA PHE A 77 17.45 -1.85 -8.06
C PHE A 77 17.69 -0.34 -7.99
N ALA A 78 17.06 0.37 -7.06
CA ALA A 78 17.29 1.80 -6.87
C ALA A 78 18.73 2.06 -6.38
N HIS A 79 19.24 1.20 -5.50
CA HIS A 79 20.63 1.23 -5.05
C HIS A 79 21.61 1.01 -6.22
N TRP A 80 21.37 -0.03 -7.03
CA TRP A 80 22.18 -0.31 -8.23
C TRP A 80 22.17 0.84 -9.25
N ARG A 81 21.05 1.56 -9.35
CA ARG A 81 20.89 2.71 -10.26
C ARG A 81 21.37 4.03 -9.68
N THR A 82 21.97 4.01 -8.49
CA THR A 82 22.39 5.21 -7.75
C THR A 82 21.27 6.25 -7.66
N ASP A 83 20.04 5.79 -7.45
CA ASP A 83 18.90 6.69 -7.23
C ASP A 83 19.07 7.45 -5.91
N LEU A 84 18.60 8.68 -5.84
CA LEU A 84 18.70 9.51 -4.64
C LEU A 84 17.55 9.24 -3.65
N ALA A 85 16.45 8.65 -4.13
CA ALA A 85 15.24 8.41 -3.35
C ALA A 85 14.99 6.92 -3.09
N ILE A 86 16.04 6.17 -2.74
CA ILE A 86 16.03 4.69 -2.61
C ILE A 86 14.97 4.25 -1.59
N ASP A 87 14.93 4.90 -0.43
CA ASP A 87 14.01 4.54 0.65
C ASP A 87 12.56 4.90 0.30
N GLU A 88 12.32 6.02 -0.36
CA GLU A 88 11.00 6.42 -0.84
C GLU A 88 10.48 5.46 -1.91
N ILE A 89 11.33 5.03 -2.85
CA ILE A 89 10.97 4.02 -3.86
C ILE A 89 10.59 2.70 -3.18
N ALA A 90 11.36 2.28 -2.18
CA ALA A 90 11.07 1.07 -1.42
C ALA A 90 9.76 1.18 -0.62
N ILE A 91 9.50 2.32 0.02
CA ILE A 91 8.27 2.60 0.78
C ILE A 91 7.06 2.67 -0.17
N ALA A 92 7.17 3.37 -1.30
CA ALA A 92 6.13 3.44 -2.31
C ALA A 92 5.77 2.04 -2.83
N THR A 93 6.78 1.20 -3.07
CA THR A 93 6.56 -0.19 -3.48
C THR A 93 5.90 -1.03 -2.38
N LEU A 94 6.32 -0.85 -1.12
CA LEU A 94 5.74 -1.54 0.03
C LEU A 94 4.25 -1.21 0.20
N LEU A 95 3.89 0.06 -0.04
CA LEU A 95 2.54 0.56 0.12
C LEU A 95 1.65 0.33 -1.10
N HIS A 96 2.21 -0.03 -2.28
CA HIS A 96 1.47 -0.18 -3.53
C HIS A 96 0.20 -1.06 -3.43
N ASP A 97 0.25 -2.15 -2.63
CA ASP A 97 -0.88 -3.08 -2.48
C ASP A 97 -1.69 -2.87 -1.19
N LEU A 98 -1.56 -1.69 -0.55
CA LEU A 98 -2.21 -1.40 0.72
C LEU A 98 -3.74 -1.52 0.63
N ALA A 99 -4.36 -1.03 -0.44
CA ALA A 99 -5.79 -1.18 -0.70
C ALA A 99 -6.21 -2.66 -0.71
N GLU A 100 -5.44 -3.52 -1.38
CA GLU A 100 -5.71 -4.96 -1.40
C GLU A 100 -5.62 -5.57 0.02
N MET A 101 -4.60 -5.18 0.81
CA MET A 101 -4.46 -5.61 2.19
C MET A 101 -5.67 -5.18 3.04
N LEU A 102 -6.20 -3.97 2.83
CA LEU A 102 -7.36 -3.46 3.55
C LEU A 102 -8.64 -4.18 3.14
N VAL A 103 -8.83 -4.50 1.85
CA VAL A 103 -9.96 -5.32 1.39
C VAL A 103 -9.92 -6.71 2.03
N TRP A 104 -8.74 -7.34 2.13
CA TRP A 104 -8.60 -8.60 2.89
C TRP A 104 -8.89 -8.46 4.39
N CYS A 105 -8.63 -7.29 4.99
CA CYS A 105 -8.87 -7.05 6.41
C CYS A 105 -10.35 -6.74 6.73
N PHE A 106 -10.99 -5.91 5.91
CA PHE A 106 -12.29 -5.29 6.21
C PHE A 106 -13.42 -5.80 5.32
N ALA A 107 -13.12 -6.19 4.07
CA ALA A 107 -14.09 -6.65 3.07
C ALA A 107 -13.79 -8.10 2.62
N ARG A 108 -13.60 -8.98 3.62
CA ARG A 108 -13.06 -10.34 3.48
C ARG A 108 -13.84 -11.21 2.48
N VAL A 109 -15.17 -11.10 2.50
CA VAL A 109 -16.07 -11.83 1.60
C VAL A 109 -15.84 -11.40 0.15
N LEU A 110 -15.72 -10.08 -0.09
CA LEU A 110 -15.44 -9.53 -1.42
C LEU A 110 -14.05 -9.95 -1.90
N ALA A 111 -13.03 -9.90 -1.03
CA ALA A 111 -11.69 -10.38 -1.36
C ALA A 111 -11.69 -11.86 -1.81
N GLN A 112 -12.42 -12.71 -1.10
CA GLN A 112 -12.57 -14.12 -1.44
C GLN A 112 -13.32 -14.33 -2.75
N GLN A 113 -14.33 -13.53 -3.05
CA GLN A 113 -15.03 -13.58 -4.34
C GLN A 113 -14.12 -13.21 -5.51
N ILE A 114 -13.30 -12.15 -5.38
CA ILE A 114 -12.31 -11.77 -6.39
C ILE A 114 -11.33 -12.92 -6.62
N GLU A 115 -10.80 -13.49 -5.54
CA GLU A 115 -9.86 -14.61 -5.64
C GLU A 115 -10.50 -15.83 -6.30
N ALA A 116 -11.75 -16.16 -5.94
CA ALA A 116 -12.48 -17.28 -6.54
C ALA A 116 -12.74 -17.06 -8.04
N LEU A 117 -13.10 -15.85 -8.46
CA LEU A 117 -13.30 -15.51 -9.87
C LEU A 117 -12.02 -15.67 -10.69
N LEU A 118 -10.89 -15.20 -10.16
CA LEU A 118 -9.59 -15.33 -10.83
C LEU A 118 -9.11 -16.78 -10.90
N ARG A 119 -9.35 -17.58 -9.86
CA ARG A 119 -9.04 -19.02 -9.90
C ARG A 119 -9.89 -19.78 -10.91
N LYS A 120 -11.18 -19.42 -11.03
CA LYS A 120 -12.08 -20.04 -12.01
C LYS A 120 -11.78 -19.63 -13.46
N ASN A 121 -11.20 -18.44 -13.66
CA ASN A 121 -10.91 -17.88 -14.98
C ASN A 121 -9.44 -17.44 -15.09
N PRO A 122 -8.49 -18.34 -15.37
CA PRO A 122 -7.06 -18.01 -15.38
C PRO A 122 -6.65 -16.94 -16.41
N SER A 123 -7.40 -16.77 -17.49
CA SER A 123 -7.18 -15.72 -18.50
C SER A 123 -7.76 -14.36 -18.11
N MET A 124 -8.53 -14.28 -17.03
CA MET A 124 -9.17 -13.04 -16.59
C MET A 124 -8.15 -12.08 -15.97
N ARG A 125 -8.15 -10.82 -16.42
CA ARG A 125 -7.35 -9.78 -15.79
C ARG A 125 -7.89 -9.42 -14.40
N SER A 126 -6.99 -9.19 -13.45
CA SER A 126 -7.33 -8.80 -12.06
C SER A 126 -8.27 -7.58 -12.00
N ARG A 127 -8.03 -6.57 -12.85
CA ARG A 127 -8.90 -5.39 -13.00
C ARG A 127 -10.36 -5.75 -13.28
N ALA A 128 -10.62 -6.71 -14.17
CA ALA A 128 -11.97 -7.13 -14.51
C ALA A 128 -12.66 -7.82 -13.31
N ALA A 129 -11.95 -8.66 -12.57
CA ALA A 129 -12.48 -9.29 -11.36
C ALA A 129 -12.77 -8.26 -10.26
N GLN A 130 -11.92 -7.24 -10.10
CA GLN A 130 -12.15 -6.13 -9.17
C GLN A 130 -13.43 -5.36 -9.52
N LEU A 131 -13.59 -4.95 -10.78
CA LEU A 131 -14.80 -4.23 -11.23
C LEU A 131 -16.07 -5.08 -11.09
N ALA A 132 -16.00 -6.38 -11.35
CA ALA A 132 -17.14 -7.27 -11.20
C ALA A 132 -17.65 -7.33 -9.76
N VAL A 133 -16.74 -7.41 -8.78
CA VAL A 133 -17.07 -7.62 -7.35
C VAL A 133 -17.18 -6.30 -6.58
N LEU A 134 -16.19 -5.42 -6.68
CA LEU A 134 -16.09 -4.17 -5.90
C LEU A 134 -16.81 -2.99 -6.56
N LYS A 135 -17.05 -3.05 -7.88
CA LYS A 135 -17.57 -1.94 -8.71
C LYS A 135 -16.60 -0.76 -8.88
N PHE A 136 -15.38 -0.89 -8.38
CA PHE A 136 -14.27 0.06 -8.56
C PHE A 136 -12.94 -0.71 -8.59
N GLU A 137 -11.85 -0.04 -8.98
CA GLU A 137 -10.52 -0.66 -9.00
C GLU A 137 -9.78 -0.46 -7.68
N LEU A 138 -8.95 -1.42 -7.29
CA LEU A 138 -8.12 -1.28 -6.10
C LEU A 138 -7.18 -0.07 -6.18
N HIS A 139 -6.80 0.33 -7.40
CA HIS A 139 -6.02 1.53 -7.64
C HIS A 139 -6.79 2.80 -7.24
N ASP A 140 -8.07 2.93 -7.59
CA ASP A 140 -8.89 4.09 -7.21
C ASP A 140 -9.05 4.16 -5.68
N LEU A 141 -9.25 3.01 -5.05
CA LEU A 141 -9.30 2.91 -3.58
C LEU A 141 -7.97 3.34 -2.96
N GLN A 142 -6.84 2.92 -3.54
CA GLN A 142 -5.50 3.30 -3.07
C GLN A 142 -5.32 4.82 -3.09
N LEU A 143 -5.67 5.48 -4.20
CA LEU A 143 -5.57 6.93 -4.34
C LEU A 143 -6.48 7.66 -3.35
N ALA A 144 -7.71 7.18 -3.18
CA ALA A 144 -8.65 7.74 -2.22
C ALA A 144 -8.11 7.63 -0.77
N LEU A 145 -7.50 6.50 -0.41
CA LEU A 145 -6.89 6.31 0.91
C LEU A 145 -5.71 7.26 1.13
N PHE A 146 -4.84 7.41 0.14
CA PHE A 146 -3.67 8.28 0.27
C PHE A 146 -4.04 9.74 0.43
N LYS A 147 -4.99 10.20 -0.38
CA LYS A 147 -5.55 11.54 -0.25
C LYS A 147 -6.20 11.72 1.13
N ARG A 148 -6.98 10.74 1.58
CA ARG A 148 -7.68 10.82 2.88
C ARG A 148 -6.73 10.82 4.07
N TRP A 149 -5.60 10.12 3.98
CA TRP A 149 -4.59 10.05 5.02
C TRP A 149 -3.49 11.09 4.88
N ALA A 150 -3.60 11.99 3.89
CA ALA A 150 -2.62 13.02 3.60
C ALA A 150 -1.18 12.46 3.55
N LEU A 151 -1.04 11.31 2.88
CA LEU A 151 0.29 10.72 2.67
C LEU A 151 1.14 11.64 1.78
N PRO A 152 2.47 11.59 1.92
CA PRO A 152 3.39 12.39 1.12
C PRO A 152 3.08 12.34 -0.39
N GLU A 153 3.06 13.51 -1.02
CA GLU A 153 2.84 13.67 -2.46
C GLU A 153 3.89 12.90 -3.26
N LEU A 154 5.15 12.90 -2.81
CA LEU A 154 6.21 12.13 -3.44
C LEU A 154 5.87 10.64 -3.54
N LEU A 155 5.37 10.04 -2.45
CA LEU A 155 4.98 8.62 -2.46
C LEU A 155 3.83 8.38 -3.42
N THR A 156 2.84 9.26 -3.43
CA THR A 156 1.69 9.19 -4.34
C THR A 156 2.14 9.26 -5.81
N ALA A 157 3.01 10.22 -6.15
CA ALA A 157 3.55 10.39 -7.49
C ALA A 157 4.39 9.18 -7.95
N MET A 158 5.20 8.60 -7.06
CA MET A 158 5.97 7.39 -7.37
C MET A 158 5.03 6.20 -7.69
N MET A 159 3.96 6.01 -6.92
CA MET A 159 2.99 4.94 -7.18
C MET A 159 2.19 5.16 -8.47
N ASP A 160 1.87 6.42 -8.80
CA ASP A 160 1.22 6.76 -10.06
C ASP A 160 2.12 6.55 -11.27
N SER A 161 3.41 6.91 -11.18
CA SER A 161 4.38 6.69 -12.26
C SER A 161 4.59 5.20 -12.58
N VAL A 162 4.61 4.34 -11.55
CA VAL A 162 4.66 2.88 -11.71
C VAL A 162 3.42 2.35 -12.43
N ASN A 163 2.25 2.94 -12.19
CA ASN A 163 1.01 2.59 -12.87
C ASN A 163 0.92 3.20 -14.29
N ALA A 164 1.43 4.40 -14.51
CA ALA A 164 1.53 5.05 -15.81
C ALA A 164 2.47 4.28 -16.75
N ALA A 165 3.56 3.71 -16.23
CA ALA A 165 4.45 2.82 -16.99
C ALA A 165 3.75 1.51 -17.41
N LYS A 166 2.77 1.02 -16.63
CA LYS A 166 1.91 -0.11 -17.03
C LYS A 166 0.88 0.31 -18.09
N HIS A 167 0.35 1.53 -18.03
CA HIS A 167 -0.62 2.04 -19.00
C HIS A 167 -0.01 2.35 -20.37
N LYS A 168 1.27 2.75 -20.43
CA LYS A 168 2.00 3.00 -21.69
C LYS A 168 2.46 1.73 -22.43
N ARG A 169 2.18 0.53 -21.91
CA ARG A 169 2.57 -0.77 -22.51
C ARG A 169 1.44 -1.53 -23.21
N THR A 170 0.29 -0.91 -23.44
CA THR A 170 -0.68 -1.44 -24.43
C THR A 170 -0.07 -1.29 -25.82
N PRO A 171 0.05 -2.36 -26.63
CA PRO A 171 0.72 -2.28 -27.92
C PRO A 171 -0.03 -1.33 -28.84
N ARG A 172 0.70 -0.46 -29.55
CA ARG A 172 0.21 0.08 -30.82
C ARG A 172 -0.04 -1.13 -31.72
N SER A 173 -1.31 -1.40 -31.97
CA SER A 173 -1.74 -2.23 -33.08
C SER A 173 -1.44 -1.45 -34.36
N GLU A 174 -0.39 -1.86 -35.06
CA GLU A 174 -0.25 -1.72 -36.51
C GLU A 174 -0.32 -3.13 -37.11
#